data_AF-A0A538D6T2-F1
#
_entry.id   AF-A0A538D6T2-F1
#
_cell.length_a   1.000
_cell.length_b   1.000
_cell.length_c   1.000
_cell.angle_alpha   90.00
_cell.angle_beta   90.00
_cell.angle_gamma   90.00
#
_symmetry.space_group_name_H-M   'P 1'
#
loop_
_entity.id
_entity.type
_entity.pdbx_description
1 polymer ?
#
loop_
_entity_poly.entity_id
_entity_poly.type
_entity_poly.pdbx_seq_one_letter_code
_entity_poly.pdbx_strand_id
1 'polypeptide(L)'
;MVVRVAWKPYMYNRQMAPMLVEVDVPTLLVWGEHDAVVPFECAQQYARLLPEARIEIVAGSGHAIDMERPAELAALVRRHAGDG
;
A
#
# COMPACT_ATOMS: atom_id res chain seq x y z
N MET A 1 -17.41 11.36 -15.87
CA MET A 1 -16.20 10.69 -15.33
C MET A 1 -14.92 11.55 -15.38
N VAL A 2 -14.98 12.88 -15.49
CA VAL A 2 -13.76 13.74 -15.45
C VAL A 2 -13.62 14.49 -14.12
N VAL A 3 -14.71 14.60 -13.35
CA VAL A 3 -14.77 15.40 -12.10
C VAL A 3 -13.93 14.84 -10.95
N ARG A 4 -13.57 13.54 -10.97
CA ARG A 4 -12.65 12.93 -9.98
C ARG A 4 -11.16 13.10 -10.29
N VAL A 5 -10.81 13.57 -11.50
CA VAL A 5 -9.41 13.66 -11.97
C VAL A 5 -8.80 15.07 -11.76
N ALA A 6 -9.61 16.09 -11.50
CA ALA A 6 -9.13 17.48 -11.49
C ALA A 6 -9.29 18.25 -10.16
N TRP A 7 -9.93 17.70 -9.12
CA TRP A 7 -10.23 18.44 -7.89
C TRP A 7 -9.21 18.11 -6.77
N LYS A 8 -8.59 19.14 -6.18
CA LYS A 8 -7.74 19.06 -4.97
C LYS A 8 -8.54 18.89 -3.66
N PRO A 9 -8.14 17.97 -2.76
CA PRO A 9 -6.92 17.17 -2.83
C PRO A 9 -7.16 15.89 -3.63
N TYR A 10 -6.24 15.62 -4.56
CA TYR A 10 -6.26 14.41 -5.38
C TYR A 10 -6.03 13.17 -4.51
N MET A 11 -6.65 12.03 -4.86
CA MET A 11 -6.39 10.72 -4.21
C MET A 11 -6.50 10.74 -2.67
N TYR A 12 -7.32 11.63 -2.11
CA TYR A 12 -7.48 11.78 -0.67
C TYR A 12 -8.94 11.60 -0.28
N ASN A 13 -9.22 10.59 0.56
CA ASN A 13 -10.54 10.36 1.13
C ASN A 13 -10.46 10.48 2.66
N ARG A 14 -11.15 11.48 3.22
CA ARG A 14 -11.23 11.70 4.68
C ARG A 14 -11.88 10.54 5.42
N GLN A 15 -12.73 9.76 4.76
CA GLN A 15 -13.40 8.60 5.36
C GLN A 15 -12.49 7.36 5.41
N MET A 16 -11.32 7.37 4.79
CA MET A 16 -10.46 6.19 4.74
C MET A 16 -9.87 5.84 6.11
N ALA A 17 -9.44 6.83 6.89
CA ALA A 17 -8.85 6.59 8.21
C ALA A 17 -9.77 5.81 9.16
N PRO A 18 -11.05 6.19 9.38
CA PRO A 18 -11.94 5.40 10.23
C PRO A 18 -12.21 4.00 9.68
N MET A 19 -12.26 3.82 8.35
CA MET A 19 -12.49 2.50 7.75
C MET A 19 -11.30 1.55 7.91
N LEU A 20 -10.06 2.06 7.95
CA LEU A 20 -8.87 1.21 8.15
C LEU A 20 -8.81 0.59 9.54
N VAL A 21 -9.37 1.26 10.54
CA VAL A 21 -9.42 0.76 11.93
C VAL A 21 -10.37 -0.45 12.06
N GLU A 22 -11.33 -0.58 11.15
CA GLU A 22 -12.32 -1.68 11.14
C GLU A 22 -11.82 -2.95 10.40
N VAL A 23 -10.58 -2.97 9.90
CA VAL A 23 -10.03 -4.12 9.17
C VAL A 23 -9.37 -5.10 10.13
N ASP A 24 -10.11 -6.16 10.49
CA ASP A 24 -9.68 -7.16 11.48
C ASP A 24 -8.99 -8.40 10.86
N VAL A 25 -8.38 -8.26 9.68
CA VAL A 25 -7.65 -9.35 9.02
C VAL A 25 -6.17 -9.01 8.87
N PRO A 26 -5.27 -10.01 8.90
CA PRO A 26 -3.86 -9.80 8.61
C PRO A 26 -3.69 -9.04 7.30
N THR A 27 -2.96 -7.93 7.35
CA THR A 27 -2.80 -7.04 6.19
C THR A 27 -1.33 -6.87 5.83
N LEU A 28 -1.01 -7.03 4.55
CA LEU A 28 0.32 -6.76 4.01
C LEU A 28 0.29 -5.45 3.22
N LEU A 29 1.11 -4.49 3.64
CA LEU A 29 1.41 -3.28 2.89
C LEU A 29 2.75 -3.48 2.17
N VAL A 30 2.77 -3.41 0.84
CA VAL A 30 3.99 -3.51 0.04
C VAL A 30 4.32 -2.14 -0.54
N TRP A 31 5.56 -1.69 -0.40
CA TRP A 31 6.01 -0.36 -0.85
C TRP A 31 7.32 -0.42 -1.62
N GLY A 32 7.46 0.39 -2.67
CA GLY A 32 8.72 0.54 -3.39
C GLY A 32 9.66 1.46 -2.62
N GLU A 33 10.94 1.10 -2.52
CA GLU A 33 11.97 1.91 -1.87
C GLU A 33 12.08 3.33 -2.45
N HIS A 34 11.85 3.48 -3.76
CA HIS A 34 12.00 4.73 -4.50
C HIS A 34 10.67 5.25 -5.06
N ASP A 35 9.54 4.97 -4.39
CA ASP A 35 8.23 5.46 -4.82
C ASP A 35 8.17 7.00 -4.81
N ALA A 36 8.08 7.60 -6.00
CA ALA A 36 7.98 9.04 -6.21
C ALA A 36 6.53 9.54 -6.39
N VAL A 37 5.55 8.65 -6.38
CA VAL A 37 4.13 8.95 -6.59
C VAL A 37 3.40 9.04 -5.27
N VAL A 38 3.62 8.07 -4.37
CA VAL A 38 3.00 8.03 -3.04
C VAL A 38 4.09 8.02 -1.96
N PRO A 39 4.18 9.07 -1.13
CA PRO A 39 5.17 9.15 -0.06
C PRO A 39 5.07 7.99 0.93
N PHE A 40 6.21 7.52 1.44
CA PHE A 40 6.28 6.40 2.38
C PHE A 40 5.52 6.67 3.69
N GLU A 41 5.34 7.95 4.06
CA GLU A 41 4.53 8.37 5.20
C GLU A 41 3.08 7.87 5.11
N CYS A 42 2.54 7.66 3.90
CA CYS A 42 1.23 7.06 3.71
C CYS A 42 1.21 5.59 4.18
N ALA A 43 2.24 4.80 3.85
CA ALA A 43 2.37 3.43 4.34
C ALA A 43 2.45 3.39 5.86
N GLN A 44 3.21 4.31 6.46
CA GLN A 44 3.32 4.44 7.91
C GLN A 44 1.99 4.83 8.56
N GLN A 45 1.20 5.71 7.92
CA GLN A 45 -0.14 6.05 8.39
C GLN A 45 -1.06 4.83 8.35
N TYR A 46 -1.03 4.04 7.27
CA TYR A 46 -1.84 2.82 7.17
C TYR A 46 -1.44 1.80 8.22
N ALA A 47 -0.14 1.54 8.43
CA ALA A 47 0.33 0.61 9.45
C ALA A 47 -0.02 1.04 10.88
N ARG A 48 -0.20 2.34 11.13
CA ARG A 48 -0.68 2.85 12.43
C ARG A 48 -2.19 2.65 12.65
N LEU A 49 -2.97 2.56 11.57
CA LEU A 49 -4.43 2.48 11.62
C LEU A 49 -4.95 1.05 11.47
N LEU A 50 -4.26 0.22 10.70
CA LEU A 50 -4.59 -1.19 10.48
C LEU A 50 -4.08 -2.02 11.67
N PRO A 51 -4.95 -2.73 12.42
CA PRO A 51 -4.57 -3.48 13.62
C PRO A 51 -3.51 -4.56 13.40
N GLU A 52 -3.59 -5.26 12.27
CA GLU A 52 -2.71 -6.40 11.93
C GLU A 52 -1.89 -6.16 10.66
N ALA A 53 -1.43 -4.92 10.46
CA ALA A 53 -0.61 -4.59 9.31
C ALA A 53 0.89 -4.82 9.53
N ARG A 54 1.55 -5.29 8.46
CA ARG A 54 3.02 -5.22 8.32
C ARG A 54 3.39 -4.53 7.02
N ILE A 55 4.50 -3.80 7.04
CA ILE A 55 5.07 -3.14 5.86
C ILE A 55 6.24 -3.97 5.35
N GLU A 56 6.27 -4.22 4.05
CA GLU A 56 7.38 -4.83 3.32
C GLU A 56 7.86 -3.85 2.24
N ILE A 57 9.15 -3.52 2.28
CA ILE A 57 9.77 -2.60 1.30
C ILE A 57 10.50 -3.42 0.25
N VAL A 58 10.20 -3.15 -1.02
CA VAL A 58 10.87 -3.78 -2.17
C VAL A 58 12.01 -2.88 -2.63
N ALA A 59 13.24 -3.34 -2.35
CA ALA A 59 14.46 -2.62 -2.66
C ALA A 59 14.63 -2.44 -4.18
N GLY A 60 15.10 -1.26 -4.60
CA GLY A 60 15.33 -0.95 -6.01
C GLY A 60 14.06 -0.96 -6.88
N SER A 61 12.89 -0.70 -6.28
CA SER A 61 11.61 -0.52 -6.97
C SER A 61 11.03 0.87 -6.71
N GLY A 62 10.40 1.46 -7.72
CA GLY A 62 9.53 2.62 -7.64
C GLY A 62 8.08 2.22 -7.35
N HIS A 63 7.15 3.05 -7.82
CA HIS A 63 5.71 2.91 -7.55
C HIS A 63 5.09 1.65 -8.16
N ALA A 64 5.54 1.25 -9.35
CA ALA A 64 4.94 0.16 -10.12
C ALA A 64 5.65 -1.18 -9.82
N ILE A 65 5.61 -1.61 -8.56
CA ILE A 65 6.33 -2.81 -8.07
C ILE A 65 5.96 -4.07 -8.86
N ASP A 66 4.70 -4.18 -9.29
CA ASP A 66 4.19 -5.28 -10.10
C ASP A 66 4.84 -5.35 -11.49
N MET A 67 5.27 -4.21 -12.05
CA MET A 67 5.99 -4.15 -13.32
C MET A 67 7.50 -4.22 -13.14
N GLU A 68 8.02 -3.55 -12.11
CA GLU A 68 9.46 -3.42 -11.88
C GLU A 68 10.05 -4.69 -11.24
N ARG A 69 9.37 -5.27 -10.25
CA ARG A 69 9.82 -6.42 -9.44
C ARG A 69 8.71 -7.47 -9.25
N PRO A 70 8.10 -8.00 -10.34
CA PRO A 70 6.96 -8.92 -10.27
C PRO A 70 7.21 -10.18 -9.42
N ALA A 71 8.41 -10.76 -9.51
CA ALA A 71 8.76 -11.98 -8.80
C ALA A 71 8.85 -11.76 -7.27
N GLU A 72 9.40 -10.61 -6.85
CA GLU A 72 9.54 -10.25 -5.44
C GLU A 72 8.17 -9.96 -4.83
N LEU A 73 7.33 -9.20 -5.54
CA LEU A 73 5.94 -8.94 -5.15
C LEU A 73 5.14 -10.24 -5.03
N ALA A 74 5.21 -11.12 -6.04
CA ALA A 74 4.48 -12.39 -6.02
C ALA A 74 4.91 -13.29 -4.85
N ALA A 75 6.20 -13.30 -4.50
CA ALA A 75 6.69 -14.03 -3.35
C ALA A 75 6.15 -13.48 -2.02
N LEU A 76 6.08 -12.15 -1.87
CA LEU A 76 5.48 -11.50 -0.71
C LEU A 76 3.99 -11.85 -0.56
N VAL A 77 3.24 -11.80 -1.66
CA VAL A 77 1.81 -12.14 -1.69
C VAL A 77 1.58 -13.61 -1.32
N ARG A 78 2.31 -14.55 -1.92
CA ARG A 78 2.19 -15.99 -1.59
C ARG A 78 2.47 -16.27 -0.12
N ARG A 79 3.54 -15.68 0.43
CA ARG A 79 3.86 -15.81 1.87
C ARG A 79 2.75 -15.25 2.75
N HIS A 80 2.08 -14.18 2.33
CA HIS A 80 0.98 -13.60 3.08
C HIS A 80 -0.31 -14.44 2.99
N ALA A 81 -0.60 -15.01 1.83
CA ALA A 81 -1.76 -15.87 1.60
C ALA A 81 -1.66 -17.24 2.29
N GLY A 82 -0.46 -17.65 2.73
CA GLY A 82 -0.23 -18.96 3.33
C GLY A 82 0.08 -20.06 2.30
N ASP A 83 0.32 -19.71 1.04
CA ASP A 83 0.66 -20.65 -0.04
C ASP A 83 2.18 -20.98 -0.08
N GLY A 84 2.80 -21.12 1.10
CA GLY A 84 4.24 -21.35 1.28
C GLY A 84 4.54 -22.62 2.06
#